data_AF-A0A9P7JTX1-F1
#
_entry.id   AF-A0A9P7JTX1-F1
#
_cell.length_a   1.000
_cell.length_b   1.000
_cell.length_c   1.000
_cell.angle_alpha   90.00
_cell.angle_beta   90.00
_cell.angle_gamma   90.00
#
_symmetry.space_group_name_H-M   'P 1'
#
loop_
_entity.id
_entity.type
_entity.pdbx_description
1 polymer ?
#
loop_
_entity_poly.entity_id
_entity_poly.type
_entity_poly.pdbx_seq_one_letter_code
_entity_poly.pdbx_strand_id
1 'polypeptide(L)'
;IGKHIGIPHFRDLVRRFLHDQHNPDHAIPGHEMDVSQCPNFDGKVDIFHSTVASFHAASDICRVNGMMCHTFHAAPNWRGGRP
;
A
#
# COMPACT_ATOMS: atom_id res chain seq x y z
N ILE A 1 11.53 5.33 -5.30
CA ILE A 1 10.36 4.72 -4.64
C ILE A 1 9.95 3.42 -5.32
N GLY A 2 9.54 3.41 -6.59
CA GLY A 2 9.12 2.18 -7.26
C GLY A 2 10.11 1.00 -7.15
N LYS A 3 11.39 1.23 -7.46
CA LYS A 3 12.45 0.22 -7.27
C LYS A 3 12.64 -0.22 -5.80
N HIS A 4 12.43 0.68 -4.84
CA HIS A 4 12.63 0.41 -3.42
C HIS A 4 11.55 -0.53 -2.84
N ILE A 5 10.33 -0.44 -3.35
CA ILE A 5 9.21 -1.32 -2.94
C ILE A 5 9.00 -2.51 -3.90
N GLY A 6 9.89 -2.71 -4.88
CA GLY A 6 9.75 -3.79 -5.86
C GLY A 6 8.68 -3.57 -6.93
N ILE A 7 8.20 -2.34 -7.12
CA ILE A 7 7.18 -1.97 -8.11
C ILE A 7 7.76 -0.90 -9.06
N PRO A 8 8.45 -1.28 -10.14
CA PRO A 8 9.12 -0.34 -11.04
C PRO A 8 8.17 0.73 -11.61
N HIS A 9 6.92 0.34 -11.92
CA HIS A 9 5.87 1.17 -12.50
C HIS A 9 4.98 1.88 -11.46
N PHE A 10 5.46 2.02 -10.21
CA PHE A 10 4.68 2.61 -9.13
C PHE A 10 4.12 4.00 -9.48
N ARG A 11 4.90 4.83 -10.19
CA ARG A 11 4.46 6.17 -10.59
C ARG A 11 3.25 6.12 -11.52
N ASP A 12 3.25 5.18 -12.45
CA ASP A 12 2.16 5.02 -13.42
C ASP A 12 0.89 4.56 -12.71
N LEU A 13 1.01 3.64 -11.75
CA LEU A 13 -0.10 3.18 -10.91
C LEU A 13 -0.68 4.31 -10.05
N VAL A 14 0.16 5.16 -9.46
CA VAL A 14 -0.29 6.32 -8.69
C VAL A 14 -1.08 7.29 -9.58
N ARG A 15 -0.61 7.56 -10.80
CA ARG A 15 -1.31 8.45 -11.75
C ARG A 15 -2.69 7.92 -12.12
N ARG A 16 -2.81 6.61 -12.36
CA ARG A 16 -4.08 5.94 -12.64
C ARG A 16 -5.03 5.95 -11.44
N PHE A 17 -4.50 5.64 -10.25
CA PHE A 17 -5.27 5.72 -9.01
C PHE A 17 -5.79 7.14 -8.75
N LEU A 18 -4.95 8.15 -8.94
CA LEU A 18 -5.37 9.55 -8.80
C LEU A 18 -6.44 9.93 -9.82
N HIS A 19 -6.34 9.43 -11.06
CA HIS A 19 -7.38 9.63 -12.06
C HIS A 19 -8.73 9.08 -11.59
N ASP A 20 -8.74 7.85 -11.05
CA ASP A 20 -9.95 7.21 -10.52
C ASP A 20 -10.55 7.98 -9.34
N GLN A 21 -9.70 8.51 -8.45
CA GLN A 21 -10.18 9.32 -7.32
C GLN A 21 -10.77 10.67 -7.75
N HIS A 22 -10.26 11.28 -8.82
CA HIS A 22 -10.76 12.57 -9.31
C HIS A 22 -11.99 12.45 -10.18
N ASN A 23 -12.17 11.31 -10.85
CA ASN A 23 -13.27 11.09 -11.81
C ASN A 23 -14.01 9.80 -11.49
N PRO A 24 -14.76 9.74 -10.36
CA PRO A 24 -15.43 8.52 -9.92
C PRO A 24 -16.53 8.03 -10.88
N ASP A 25 -17.12 8.94 -11.65
CA ASP A 25 -18.18 8.63 -12.63
C ASP A 25 -17.64 8.39 -14.06
N HIS A 26 -16.32 8.35 -14.24
CA HIS A 26 -15.73 8.17 -15.56
C HIS A 26 -15.97 6.75 -16.08
N ALA A 27 -16.41 6.64 -17.34
CA ALA A 27 -16.78 5.36 -17.94
C ALA A 27 -15.59 4.41 -18.10
N ILE A 28 -14.38 4.96 -18.25
CA ILE A 28 -13.14 4.19 -18.41
C ILE A 28 -12.37 4.26 -17.09
N PRO A 29 -12.11 3.12 -16.43
CA PRO A 29 -11.29 3.08 -15.24
C PRO A 29 -9.82 3.36 -15.59
N GLY A 30 -9.12 4.03 -14.69
CA GLY A 30 -7.74 4.50 -14.89
C GLY A 30 -6.76 3.37 -15.18
N HIS A 31 -7.05 2.14 -14.79
CA HIS A 31 -6.22 0.98 -15.13
C HIS A 31 -6.23 0.63 -16.63
N GLU A 32 -7.30 0.94 -17.35
CA GLU A 32 -7.43 0.76 -18.81
C GLU A 32 -6.92 1.98 -19.59
N MET A 33 -6.74 3.12 -18.91
CA MET A 33 -6.26 4.34 -19.53
C MET A 33 -4.75 4.31 -19.78
N ASP A 34 -4.39 4.92 -20.92
CA ASP A 34 -2.99 5.16 -21.22
C ASP A 34 -2.39 6.16 -20.23
N VAL A 35 -1.18 5.88 -19.76
CA VAL A 35 -0.53 6.67 -18.70
C VAL A 35 -0.26 8.12 -19.15
N SER A 36 -0.17 8.37 -20.47
CA SER A 36 -0.01 9.72 -21.01
C SER A 36 -1.24 10.60 -20.80
N GLN A 37 -2.42 10.00 -20.66
CA GLN A 37 -3.69 10.71 -20.44
C GLN A 37 -3.95 10.98 -18.95
N CYS A 38 -3.27 10.27 -18.04
CA CYS A 38 -3.38 10.53 -16.61
C CYS A 38 -2.64 11.82 -16.21
N PRO A 39 -3.05 12.52 -15.16
CA PRO A 39 -2.32 13.69 -14.66
C PRO A 39 -0.89 13.32 -14.22
N ASN A 40 0.07 14.23 -14.40
CA ASN A 40 1.43 14.05 -13.87
C ASN A 40 1.41 14.13 -12.34
N PHE A 41 2.17 13.24 -11.69
CA PHE A 41 2.32 13.22 -10.24
C PHE A 41 3.79 13.45 -9.84
N ASP A 42 4.06 14.63 -9.29
CA ASP A 42 5.38 15.03 -8.76
C ASP A 42 5.35 15.33 -7.25
N GLY A 43 4.31 14.86 -6.56
CA GLY A 43 4.18 14.98 -5.11
C GLY A 43 5.20 14.14 -4.34
N LYS A 44 5.48 14.54 -3.09
CA LYS A 44 6.32 13.76 -2.17
C LYS A 44 5.55 12.53 -1.70
N VAL A 45 6.19 11.36 -1.75
CA VAL A 45 5.66 10.10 -1.23
C VAL A 45 6.60 9.62 -0.13
N ASP A 46 6.07 9.52 1.08
CA ASP A 46 6.77 8.98 2.24
C ASP A 46 6.37 7.51 2.44
N ILE A 47 7.36 6.66 2.74
CA ILE A 47 7.17 5.20 2.88
C ILE A 47 7.25 4.86 4.36
N PHE A 48 6.18 4.26 4.89
CA PHE A 48 6.14 3.75 6.26
C PHE A 48 6.01 2.24 6.22
N HIS A 49 6.99 1.54 6.80
CA HIS A 49 6.96 0.09 6.88
C HIS A 49 6.14 -0.35 8.10
N SER A 50 5.17 -1.23 7.88
CA SER A 50 4.40 -1.89 8.93
C SER A 50 4.35 -3.39 8.66
N THR A 51 4.21 -4.17 9.74
CA THR A 51 4.01 -5.61 9.67
C THR A 51 2.81 -5.96 10.53
N VAL A 52 1.99 -6.90 10.05
CA VAL A 52 0.84 -7.41 10.81
C VAL A 52 1.16 -8.82 11.26
N ALA A 53 1.07 -9.07 12.57
CA ALA A 53 1.17 -10.41 13.13
C ALA A 53 -0.22 -10.86 13.57
N SER A 54 -0.70 -11.94 12.98
CA SER A 54 -1.95 -12.59 13.37
C SER A 54 -1.62 -13.82 14.20
N PHE A 55 -2.15 -13.90 15.42
CA PHE A 55 -2.00 -15.06 16.28
C PHE A 55 -3.33 -15.43 16.93
N HIS A 56 -3.48 -16.72 17.24
CA HIS A 56 -4.63 -17.22 17.95
C HIS A 56 -4.36 -17.17 19.45
N ALA A 57 -5.12 -16.38 20.19
CA ALA A 57 -5.00 -16.29 21.64
C ALA A 57 -6.23 -16.93 22.28
N ALA A 58 -6.01 -17.87 23.19
CA ALA A 58 -7.08 -18.56 23.92
C ALA A 58 -7.77 -17.68 24.99
N SER A 59 -7.69 -16.35 24.85
CA SER A 59 -8.30 -15.38 25.76
C SER A 59 -9.61 -14.84 25.19
N ASP A 60 -10.67 -14.81 26.00
CA ASP A 60 -12.03 -14.34 25.65
C ASP A 60 -12.10 -12.86 25.16
N ILE A 61 -11.00 -12.11 25.23
CA ILE A 61 -10.89 -10.70 24.82
C ILE A 61 -10.62 -10.55 23.31
N CYS A 62 -10.29 -11.65 22.61
CA CYS A 62 -9.98 -11.62 21.19
C CYS A 62 -11.24 -11.68 20.32
N ARG A 63 -11.19 -11.02 19.16
CA ARG A 63 -12.29 -10.93 18.17
C ARG A 63 -12.86 -12.33 17.86
N VAL A 64 -14.09 -12.36 17.33
CA VAL A 64 -14.84 -13.57 16.92
C VAL A 64 -13.89 -14.65 16.35
N ASN A 65 -13.92 -15.84 16.96
CA ASN A 65 -13.03 -17.00 16.71
C ASN A 65 -11.62 -16.97 17.32
N GLY A 66 -11.31 -16.12 18.31
CA GLY A 66 -10.04 -16.18 19.06
C GLY A 66 -8.81 -15.69 18.27
N MET A 67 -9.03 -15.04 17.12
CA MET A 67 -7.97 -14.50 16.27
C MET A 67 -7.66 -13.05 16.64
N MET A 68 -6.40 -12.79 16.99
CA MET A 68 -5.90 -11.45 17.29
C MET A 68 -4.91 -11.00 16.23
N CYS A 69 -5.12 -9.79 15.69
CA CYS A 69 -4.19 -9.16 14.76
C CYS A 69 -3.55 -7.94 15.43
N HIS A 70 -2.23 -7.92 15.53
CA HIS A 70 -1.46 -6.76 15.97
C HIS A 70 -0.71 -6.16 14.79
N THR A 71 -0.78 -4.82 14.68
CA THR A 71 0.01 -4.07 13.70
C THR A 71 1.20 -3.45 14.40
N PHE A 72 2.40 -3.72 13.90
CA PHE A 72 3.64 -3.13 14.39
C PHE A 72 4.20 -2.20 13.31
N HIS A 73 4.55 -0.97 13.69
CA HIS A 73 5.37 -0.10 12.86
C HIS A 73 6.83 -0.55 13.01
N ALA A 74 7.38 -1.21 11.99
CA ALA A 74 8.71 -1.79 12.03
C ALA A 74 9.56 -1.25 10.89
N ALA A 75 10.77 -0.80 11.18
CA ALA A 75 11.76 -0.47 10.15
C ALA A 75 12.19 -1.77 9.42
N PRO A 76 12.44 -1.73 8.10
CA PRO A 76 12.68 -2.92 7.27
C PRO A 76 13.90 -3.75 7.70
N ASN A 77 14.73 -3.23 8.59
CA ASN A 77 15.89 -3.89 9.20
C ASN A 77 15.57 -4.85 10.35
N TRP A 78 14.30 -5.00 10.75
CA TRP A 78 13.89 -5.84 11.90
C TRP A 78 14.20 -7.34 11.78
N ARG A 79 14.54 -7.84 10.58
CA ARG A 79 15.09 -9.19 10.36
C ARG A 79 16.49 -9.13 9.73
N GLY A 80 17.47 -8.63 10.47
CA GLY A 80 18.89 -8.86 10.18
C GLY A 80 19.47 -8.12 8.97
N GLY A 81 18.83 -7.05 8.48
CA GLY A 81 19.42 -6.20 7.46
C GLY A 81 20.55 -5.33 8.04
N ARG A 82 21.78 -5.48 7.54
CA ARG A 82 22.87 -4.51 7.80
C ARG A 82 22.51 -3.15 7.16
N PRO A 83 23.02 -2.03 7.73
CA PRO A 83 22.70 -0.67 7.25
C PRO A 83 23.13 -0.43 5.80
#